data_AF-A0A946N322-F1
#
_entry.id   AF-A0A946N322-F1
#
_cell.length_a   1.000
_cell.length_b   1.000
_cell.length_c   1.000
_cell.angle_alpha   90.00
_cell.angle_beta   90.00
_cell.angle_gamma   90.00
#
_symmetry.space_group_name_H-M   'P 1'
#
loop_
_entity.id
_entity.type
_entity.pdbx_description
1 polymer ?
#
loop_
_entity_poly.entity_id
_entity_poly.type
_entity_poly.pdbx_seq_one_letter_code
_entity_poly.pdbx_strand_id
1 'polypeptide(L)'
;MKKHVKISRNISSVFLILLFVLTAVAYFFAFQYFEKELNSNQIESSTTLTEVENFDNQQLDLQADIKRFIDVYFQQEFTNPKDRLQFVQVEYMRFLDYQMSNEAEQNLQIEFVTILGKMIDKINNQNFDFQEEDQQLADFYQKQ
;
A
#
# COMPACT_ATOMS: atom_id res chain seq x y z
N MET A 1 -12.06 59.92 16.45
CA MET A 1 -12.13 58.92 15.36
C MET A 1 -11.14 57.77 15.60
N LYS A 2 -11.50 56.72 16.35
CA LYS A 2 -10.63 55.53 16.57
C LYS A 2 -11.41 54.20 16.62
N LYS A 3 -12.70 54.17 16.23
CA LYS A 3 -13.52 52.95 16.22
C LYS A 3 -13.47 52.18 14.88
N HIS A 4 -13.31 52.87 13.75
CA HIS A 4 -13.35 52.24 12.42
C HIS A 4 -12.14 51.35 12.11
N VAL A 5 -10.95 51.65 12.65
CA VAL A 5 -9.71 50.91 12.33
C VAL A 5 -9.61 49.55 13.04
N LYS A 6 -10.25 49.39 14.20
CA LYS A 6 -10.25 48.11 14.93
C LYS A 6 -11.24 47.11 14.33
N ILE A 7 -12.40 47.60 13.88
CA ILE A 7 -13.44 46.79 13.24
C ILE A 7 -12.94 46.27 11.88
N SER A 8 -12.25 47.10 11.09
CA SER A 8 -11.69 46.66 9.80
C SER A 8 -10.59 45.61 9.94
N ARG A 9 -9.73 45.69 10.98
CA ARG A 9 -8.71 44.66 11.25
C ARG A 9 -9.35 43.32 11.67
N ASN A 10 -10.38 43.35 12.52
CA ASN A 10 -11.06 42.13 12.95
C ASN A 10 -11.83 41.47 11.80
N ILE A 11 -12.51 42.26 10.96
CA ILE A 11 -13.22 41.74 9.77
C ILE A 11 -12.22 41.17 8.75
N SER A 12 -11.09 41.86 8.54
CA SER A 12 -10.03 41.35 7.66
C SER A 12 -9.45 40.03 8.17
N SER A 13 -9.23 39.89 9.47
CA SER A 13 -8.76 38.63 10.06
C SER A 13 -9.79 37.51 9.92
N VAL A 14 -11.07 37.79 10.14
CA VAL A 14 -12.15 36.81 9.93
C VAL A 14 -12.24 36.39 8.46
N PHE A 15 -12.10 37.34 7.53
CA PHE A 15 -12.09 37.05 6.11
C PHE A 15 -10.89 36.18 5.70
N LEU A 16 -9.70 36.44 6.26
CA LEU A 16 -8.52 35.61 6.04
C LEU A 16 -8.66 34.19 6.60
N ILE A 17 -9.28 34.05 7.78
CA ILE A 17 -9.57 32.73 8.36
C ILE A 17 -10.57 31.96 7.49
N LEU A 18 -11.64 32.63 7.05
CA LEU A 18 -12.62 32.02 6.15
C LEU A 18 -11.99 31.61 4.81
N LEU A 19 -11.13 32.46 4.24
CA LEU A 19 -10.38 32.14 3.03
C LEU A 19 -9.50 30.91 3.24
N PHE A 20 -8.78 30.83 4.37
CA PHE A 20 -7.92 29.70 4.71
C PHE A 20 -8.70 28.39 4.92
N VAL A 21 -9.87 28.45 5.55
CA VAL A 21 -10.74 27.29 5.73
C VAL A 21 -11.28 26.82 4.37
N LEU A 22 -11.70 27.76 3.51
CA LEU A 22 -12.18 27.44 2.16
C LEU A 22 -11.09 26.80 1.30
N THR A 23 -9.85 27.31 1.37
CA THR A 23 -8.72 26.70 0.65
C THR A 23 -8.36 25.33 1.21
N ALA A 24 -8.39 25.14 2.54
CA ALA A 24 -8.14 23.83 3.15
C ALA A 24 -9.22 22.79 2.77
N VAL A 25 -10.49 23.19 2.74
CA VAL A 25 -11.60 22.34 2.29
C VAL A 25 -11.46 22.00 0.81
N ALA A 26 -11.16 22.99 -0.03
CA ALA A 26 -10.91 22.75 -1.46
C ALA A 26 -9.73 21.81 -1.68
N TYR A 27 -8.65 21.96 -0.88
CA TYR A 27 -7.50 21.05 -0.93
C TYR A 27 -7.85 19.64 -0.49
N PHE A 28 -8.66 19.49 0.57
CA PHE A 28 -9.15 18.17 1.01
C PHE A 28 -9.99 17.48 -0.07
N PHE A 29 -10.89 18.20 -0.74
CA PHE A 29 -11.67 17.64 -1.84
C PHE A 29 -10.84 17.36 -3.09
N ALA A 30 -9.85 18.21 -3.42
CA ALA A 30 -8.92 17.95 -4.50
C ALA A 30 -8.06 16.72 -4.20
N PHE A 31 -7.58 16.57 -2.97
CA PHE A 31 -6.82 15.40 -2.53
C PHE A 31 -7.66 14.12 -2.61
N GLN A 32 -8.90 14.14 -2.09
CA GLN A 32 -9.84 13.02 -2.21
C GLN A 32 -10.18 12.69 -3.66
N TYR A 33 -10.35 13.71 -4.51
CA TYR A 33 -10.59 13.51 -5.94
C TYR A 33 -9.38 12.88 -6.61
N PHE A 34 -8.18 13.40 -6.39
CA PHE A 34 -6.94 12.84 -6.94
C PHE A 34 -6.65 11.45 -6.39
N GLU A 35 -6.91 11.14 -5.12
CA GLU A 35 -6.73 9.80 -4.56
C GLU A 35 -7.72 8.81 -5.20
N LYS A 36 -8.98 9.24 -5.41
CA LYS A 36 -9.98 8.46 -6.13
C LYS A 36 -9.64 8.30 -7.61
N GLU A 37 -9.08 9.33 -8.26
CA GLU A 37 -8.66 9.31 -9.66
C GLU A 37 -7.35 8.52 -9.86
N LEU A 38 -6.43 8.53 -8.88
CA LEU A 38 -5.23 7.69 -8.86
C LEU A 38 -5.62 6.22 -8.76
N ASN A 39 -6.60 5.90 -7.90
CA ASN A 39 -7.15 4.56 -7.76
C ASN A 39 -8.05 4.17 -8.96
N SER A 40 -8.69 5.13 -9.63
CA SER A 40 -9.53 4.89 -10.82
C SER A 40 -8.73 4.76 -12.12
N ASN A 41 -7.61 5.48 -12.26
CA ASN A 41 -6.73 5.43 -13.45
C ASN A 41 -5.70 4.29 -13.38
N GLN A 42 -5.64 3.53 -12.28
CA GLN A 42 -4.91 2.25 -12.21
C GLN A 42 -5.72 1.05 -12.73
N ILE A 43 -6.99 1.25 -13.12
CA ILE A 43 -7.82 0.22 -13.77
C ILE A 43 -7.92 0.50 -15.27
N GLU A 44 -6.79 0.68 -15.96
CA GLU A 44 -6.76 0.65 -17.44
C GLU A 44 -5.34 0.49 -17.98
N SER A 45 -4.55 -0.42 -17.40
CA SER A 45 -3.41 -1.02 -18.12
C SER A 45 -3.79 -2.44 -18.49
N SER A 46 -4.31 -2.56 -19.71
CA SER A 46 -4.55 -3.82 -20.41
C SER A 46 -3.22 -4.55 -20.64
N THR A 47 -2.72 -5.24 -19.63
CA THR A 47 -2.06 -6.52 -19.85
C THR A 47 -3.16 -7.56 -19.87
N THR A 48 -3.28 -8.29 -20.98
CA THR A 48 -4.05 -9.52 -21.07
C THR A 48 -3.49 -10.49 -20.02
N LEU A 49 -3.98 -10.36 -18.79
CA LEU A 49 -4.00 -11.46 -17.84
C LEU A 49 -4.83 -12.52 -18.53
N THR A 50 -4.20 -13.62 -18.92
CA THR A 50 -4.89 -14.88 -19.10
C THR A 50 -5.88 -14.99 -17.95
N GLU A 51 -7.17 -15.08 -18.27
CA GLU A 51 -8.23 -15.35 -17.32
C GLU A 51 -7.84 -16.65 -16.61
N VAL A 52 -7.15 -16.51 -15.47
CA VAL A 52 -6.95 -17.60 -14.54
C VAL A 52 -8.36 -17.92 -14.10
N GLU A 53 -8.83 -19.10 -14.51
CA GLU A 53 -10.12 -19.69 -14.15
C GLU A 53 -10.57 -19.19 -12.78
N ASN A 54 -11.82 -18.73 -12.67
CA ASN A 54 -12.53 -18.43 -11.42
C ASN A 54 -12.02 -19.31 -10.28
N PHE A 55 -10.99 -18.84 -9.56
CA PHE A 55 -10.62 -19.41 -8.29
C PHE A 55 -11.75 -18.96 -7.38
N ASP A 56 -12.57 -19.93 -6.99
CA ASP A 56 -13.59 -19.78 -5.97
C ASP A 56 -13.10 -18.77 -4.93
N ASN A 57 -13.94 -17.77 -4.64
CA ASN A 57 -13.68 -16.67 -3.71
C ASN A 57 -13.70 -17.17 -2.24
N GLN A 58 -13.19 -18.38 -2.02
CA GLN A 58 -12.85 -18.91 -0.72
C GLN A 58 -11.59 -18.19 -0.29
N GLN A 59 -11.69 -17.44 0.81
CA GLN A 59 -10.53 -16.98 1.53
C GLN A 59 -9.65 -18.21 1.77
N LEU A 60 -8.47 -18.22 1.13
CA LEU A 60 -7.52 -19.31 1.27
C LEU A 60 -7.15 -19.45 2.74
N ASP A 61 -6.59 -20.60 3.13
CA ASP A 61 -5.86 -20.65 4.39
C ASP A 61 -4.59 -19.78 4.27
N LEU A 62 -4.11 -19.19 5.37
CA LEU A 62 -2.96 -18.27 5.33
C LEU A 62 -1.75 -18.94 4.66
N GLN A 63 -1.48 -20.21 4.98
CA GLN A 63 -0.35 -20.94 4.39
C GLN A 63 -0.49 -21.05 2.86
N ALA A 64 -1.71 -21.31 2.38
CA ALA A 64 -2.01 -21.38 0.96
C ALA A 64 -1.89 -20.01 0.28
N ASP A 65 -2.29 -18.92 0.94
CA ASP A 65 -2.17 -17.57 0.38
C ASP A 65 -0.71 -17.08 0.36
N ILE A 66 0.09 -17.41 1.37
CA ILE A 66 1.54 -17.15 1.35
C ILE A 66 2.21 -17.92 0.22
N LYS A 67 1.88 -19.22 0.07
CA LYS A 67 2.37 -20.02 -1.05
C LYS A 67 2.04 -19.40 -2.39
N ARG A 68 0.79 -18.97 -2.58
CA ARG A 68 0.36 -18.27 -3.80
C ARG A 68 1.18 -17.01 -4.04
N PHE A 69 1.38 -16.18 -3.01
CA PHE A 69 2.23 -14.99 -3.13
C PHE A 69 3.64 -15.35 -3.61
N ILE A 70 4.28 -16.34 -2.99
CA ILE A 70 5.67 -16.71 -3.31
C ILE A 70 5.77 -17.26 -4.74
N ASP A 71 4.83 -18.11 -5.13
CA ASP A 71 4.76 -18.66 -6.49
C ASP A 71 4.60 -17.53 -7.53
N VAL A 72 3.70 -16.57 -7.27
CA VAL A 72 3.49 -15.40 -8.14
C VAL A 72 4.73 -14.50 -8.17
N TYR A 73 5.34 -14.22 -7.01
CA TYR A 73 6.52 -13.37 -6.89
C TYR A 73 7.68 -13.89 -7.76
N PHE A 74 7.92 -15.20 -7.76
CA PHE A 74 9.00 -15.81 -8.56
C PHE A 74 8.66 -15.98 -10.04
N GLN A 75 7.38 -16.05 -10.40
CA GLN A 75 6.94 -16.12 -11.79
C GLN A 75 6.85 -14.75 -12.46
N GLN A 76 6.75 -13.67 -11.67
CA GLN A 76 6.58 -12.33 -12.20
C GLN A 76 7.90 -11.73 -12.69
N GLU A 77 7.93 -11.37 -13.97
CA GLU A 77 9.05 -10.62 -14.55
C GLU A 77 8.94 -9.14 -14.16
N PHE A 78 9.60 -8.76 -13.07
CA PHE A 78 9.68 -7.35 -12.66
C PHE A 78 10.60 -6.56 -13.58
N THR A 79 10.03 -5.67 -14.39
CA THR A 79 10.76 -4.81 -15.33
C THR A 79 11.64 -3.77 -14.66
N ASN A 80 11.28 -3.33 -13.44
CA ASN A 80 12.10 -2.44 -12.66
C ASN A 80 11.93 -2.71 -11.13
N PRO A 81 12.87 -2.24 -10.28
CA PRO A 81 12.79 -2.46 -8.83
C PRO A 81 11.57 -1.83 -8.15
N LYS A 82 11.01 -0.75 -8.72
CA LYS A 82 9.85 -0.04 -8.19
C LYS A 82 8.56 -0.86 -8.39
N ASP A 83 8.44 -1.58 -9.50
CA ASP A 83 7.31 -2.48 -9.76
C ASP A 83 7.29 -3.62 -8.74
N ARG A 84 8.48 -4.20 -8.47
CA ARG A 84 8.66 -5.22 -7.43
C ARG A 84 8.31 -4.68 -6.05
N LEU A 85 8.77 -3.46 -5.73
CA LEU A 85 8.42 -2.80 -4.48
C LEU A 85 6.92 -2.64 -4.32
N GLN A 86 6.24 -2.14 -5.35
CA GLN A 86 4.80 -1.92 -5.32
C GLN A 86 4.05 -3.23 -5.11
N PHE A 87 4.47 -4.31 -5.80
CA PHE A 87 3.91 -5.64 -5.58
C PHE A 87 4.07 -6.10 -4.13
N VAL A 88 5.29 -6.06 -3.60
CA VAL A 88 5.57 -6.48 -2.21
C VAL A 88 4.81 -5.62 -1.19
N GLN A 89 4.66 -4.32 -1.42
CA GLN A 89 3.92 -3.41 -0.53
C GLN A 89 2.43 -3.71 -0.49
N VAL A 90 1.81 -3.95 -1.64
CA VAL A 90 0.38 -4.30 -1.72
C VAL A 90 0.12 -5.61 -0.97
N GLU A 91 0.98 -6.59 -1.18
CA GLU A 91 0.89 -7.90 -0.55
C GLU A 91 1.15 -7.83 0.96
N TYR A 92 2.16 -7.07 1.40
CA TYR A 92 2.42 -6.78 2.81
C TYR A 92 1.20 -6.20 3.52
N MET A 93 0.54 -5.20 2.92
CA MET A 93 -0.69 -4.62 3.50
C MET A 93 -1.83 -5.65 3.55
N ARG A 94 -1.98 -6.49 2.52
CA ARG A 94 -2.99 -7.57 2.54
C ARG A 94 -2.73 -8.55 3.68
N PHE A 95 -1.48 -8.95 3.89
CA PHE A 95 -1.12 -9.90 4.95
C PHE A 95 -1.23 -9.28 6.34
N LEU A 96 -1.07 -7.96 6.52
CA LEU A 96 -1.35 -7.29 7.79
C LEU A 96 -2.84 -7.34 8.17
N ASP A 97 -3.72 -7.19 7.19
CA ASP A 97 -5.18 -7.21 7.38
C ASP A 97 -5.77 -8.63 7.39
N TYR A 98 -4.91 -9.66 7.29
CA TYR A 98 -5.35 -11.05 7.27
C TYR A 98 -5.98 -11.45 8.60
N GLN A 99 -7.19 -12.02 8.54
CA GLN A 99 -7.87 -12.51 9.73
C GLN A 99 -7.34 -13.89 10.13
N MET A 100 -6.82 -13.96 11.35
CA MET A 100 -6.18 -15.14 11.89
C MET A 100 -7.18 -15.99 12.66
N SER A 101 -7.16 -17.30 12.42
CA SER A 101 -8.08 -18.24 13.10
C SER A 101 -7.47 -18.85 14.35
N ASN A 102 -6.14 -18.89 14.46
CA ASN A 102 -5.42 -19.49 15.59
C ASN A 102 -4.01 -18.89 15.81
N GLU A 103 -3.36 -19.28 16.91
CA GLU A 103 -2.03 -18.80 17.31
C GLU A 103 -0.91 -19.24 16.35
N ALA A 104 -1.00 -20.44 15.76
CA ALA A 104 0.00 -20.93 14.83
C ALA A 104 0.00 -20.09 13.54
N GLU A 105 -1.17 -19.81 13.00
CA GLU A 105 -1.35 -18.90 11.88
C GLU A 105 -0.84 -17.49 12.25
N GLN A 106 -1.17 -16.97 13.44
CA GLN A 106 -0.71 -15.65 13.87
C GLN A 106 0.82 -15.55 13.88
N ASN A 107 1.51 -16.57 14.39
CA ASN A 107 2.97 -16.62 14.37
C ASN A 107 3.52 -16.66 12.93
N LEU A 108 2.88 -17.43 12.06
CA LEU A 108 3.24 -17.52 10.64
C LEU A 108 3.09 -16.16 9.93
N GLN A 109 1.98 -15.46 10.16
CA GLN A 109 1.74 -14.11 9.64
C GLN A 109 2.82 -13.15 10.12
N ILE A 110 3.11 -13.14 11.42
CA ILE A 110 4.13 -12.24 12.00
C ILE A 110 5.49 -12.48 11.37
N GLU A 111 5.92 -13.74 11.25
CA GLU A 111 7.19 -14.10 10.61
C GLU A 111 7.23 -13.61 9.16
N PHE A 112 6.18 -13.91 8.40
CA PHE A 112 6.11 -13.57 6.99
C PHE A 112 6.06 -12.06 6.73
N VAL A 113 5.19 -11.34 7.44
CA VAL A 113 5.08 -9.87 7.38
C VAL A 113 6.41 -9.22 7.79
N THR A 114 7.14 -9.79 8.74
CA THR A 114 8.47 -9.28 9.12
C THR A 114 9.48 -9.40 7.97
N ILE A 115 9.45 -10.50 7.22
CA ILE A 115 10.30 -10.68 6.03
C ILE A 115 9.96 -9.61 4.99
N LEU A 116 8.68 -9.49 4.63
CA LEU A 116 8.23 -8.50 3.63
C LEU A 116 8.53 -7.06 4.07
N GLY A 117 8.38 -6.73 5.36
CA GLY A 117 8.72 -5.42 5.91
C GLY A 117 10.21 -5.09 5.75
N LYS A 118 11.10 -6.03 6.04
CA LYS A 118 12.55 -5.87 5.83
C LYS A 118 12.90 -5.69 4.36
N MET A 119 12.25 -6.44 3.47
CA MET A 119 12.40 -6.27 2.03
C MET A 119 12.04 -4.84 1.61
N ILE A 120 10.86 -4.35 2.03
CA ILE A 120 10.39 -2.98 1.74
C ILE A 120 11.41 -1.94 2.22
N ASP A 121 11.90 -2.08 3.45
CA ASP A 121 12.90 -1.17 4.02
C ASP A 121 14.21 -1.18 3.21
N LYS A 122 14.70 -2.35 2.81
CA LYS A 122 15.91 -2.49 2.00
C LYS A 122 15.75 -1.88 0.60
N ILE A 123 14.59 -2.06 -0.04
CA ILE A 123 14.31 -1.46 -1.35
C ILE A 123 14.24 0.06 -1.23
N ASN A 124 13.52 0.59 -0.23
CA ASN A 124 13.39 2.04 -0.02
C ASN A 124 14.73 2.71 0.25
N ASN A 125 15.65 2.01 0.93
CA ASN A 125 16.99 2.50 1.26
C ASN A 125 18.03 2.25 0.14
N GLN A 126 17.62 1.76 -1.05
CA GLN A 126 18.51 1.42 -2.17
C GLN A 126 19.60 0.39 -1.80
N ASN A 127 19.40 -0.39 -0.74
CA ASN A 127 20.32 -1.41 -0.23
C ASN A 127 19.77 -2.83 -0.48
N PHE A 128 18.97 -2.99 -1.52
CA PHE A 128 18.32 -4.27 -1.82
C PHE A 128 19.23 -5.15 -2.65
N ASP A 129 19.60 -6.31 -2.10
CA ASP A 129 20.26 -7.38 -2.83
C ASP A 129 19.21 -8.40 -3.27
N PHE A 130 18.90 -8.41 -4.57
CA PHE A 130 17.90 -9.31 -5.12
C PHE A 130 18.16 -10.78 -4.81
N GLN A 131 19.41 -11.22 -4.80
CA GLN A 131 19.73 -12.62 -4.55
C GLN A 131 19.52 -12.99 -3.08
N GLU A 132 19.91 -12.11 -2.15
CA GLU A 132 19.73 -12.35 -0.71
C GLU A 132 18.25 -12.44 -0.36
N GLU A 133 17.43 -11.55 -0.89
CA GLU A 133 16.01 -11.43 -0.54
C GLU A 133 15.17 -12.53 -1.20
N ASP A 134 15.48 -12.85 -2.46
CA ASP A 134 14.88 -13.99 -3.16
C ASP A 134 15.25 -15.30 -2.43
N GLN A 135 16.47 -15.42 -1.91
CA GLN A 135 16.86 -16.58 -1.09
C GLN A 135 16.10 -16.62 0.25
N GLN A 136 15.90 -15.50 0.93
CA GLN A 136 15.13 -15.46 2.19
C GLN A 136 13.68 -15.91 1.98
N LEU A 137 13.04 -15.48 0.89
CA LEU A 137 11.70 -15.92 0.54
C LEU A 137 11.66 -17.41 0.17
N ALA A 138 12.65 -17.90 -0.57
CA ALA A 138 12.76 -19.33 -0.91
C ALA A 138 12.99 -20.20 0.34
N ASP A 139 13.84 -19.77 1.26
CA ASP A 139 14.12 -20.47 2.53
C ASP A 139 12.89 -20.50 3.43
N PHE A 140 12.12 -19.39 3.47
CA PHE A 140 10.85 -19.36 4.18
C PHE A 140 9.87 -20.38 3.57
N TYR A 141 9.75 -20.40 2.25
CA TYR A 141 8.84 -21.30 1.55
C TYR A 141 9.16 -22.79 1.79
N GLN A 142 10.44 -23.16 1.79
CA GLN A 142 10.86 -24.54 2.02
C GLN A 142 10.63 -25.04 3.45
N LYS A 143 10.43 -24.14 4.41
CA LYS A 143 10.14 -24.48 5.82
C LYS A 143 8.66 -24.78 6.07
N GLN A 144 7.78 -24.37 5.15
CA GLN A 144 6.34 -24.57 5.24
C GLN A 144 5.94 -25.89 4.57
#